data_AF-A0A848LXQ9-F1
#
_entry.id   AF-A0A848LXQ9-F1
#
_cell.length_a   1.000
_cell.length_b   1.000
_cell.length_c   1.000
_cell.angle_alpha   90.00
_cell.angle_beta   90.00
_cell.angle_gamma   90.00
#
_symmetry.space_group_name_H-M   'P 1'
#
loop_
_entity.id
_entity.type
_entity.pdbx_description
1 polymer ?
#
loop_
_entity_poly.entity_id
_entity_poly.type
_entity_poly.pdbx_seq_one_letter_code
_entity_poly.pdbx_strand_id
1 'polypeptide(L)' 'MRGDTPPHRRANRTRAPTLSPPGARGSGTHRYDIVVHALDVESLEIPPDATPAFLGFNLLGHTLGRAILTPTFER' A
#
# COMPACT_ATOMS: atom_id res chain seq x y z
N MET A 1 18.48 -46.15 22.19
CA MET A 1 18.09 -45.76 20.82
C MET A 1 16.93 -44.77 20.87
N ARG A 2 17.15 -43.59 21.48
CA ARG A 2 16.14 -42.52 21.56
C ARG A 2 16.49 -41.51 20.48
N GLY A 3 15.51 -41.20 19.62
CA GLY A 3 15.66 -40.22 18.56
C GLY A 3 15.82 -38.82 19.12
N ASP A 4 16.66 -38.04 18.45
CA ASP A 4 16.65 -36.59 18.58
C ASP A 4 16.70 -36.01 17.16
N THR A 5 15.51 -35.73 16.65
CA THR A 5 15.29 -34.98 15.41
C THR A 5 15.76 -33.54 15.65
N PRO A 6 16.66 -32.97 14.84
CA PRO A 6 17.07 -31.58 15.01
C PRO A 6 15.86 -30.67 14.76
N PRO A 7 15.58 -29.67 15.62
CA PRO A 7 14.42 -28.82 15.43
C PRO A 7 14.60 -27.99 14.16
N HIS A 8 13.72 -28.25 13.19
CA HIS A 8 13.46 -27.45 11.99
C HIS A 8 12.91 -26.07 12.38
N ARG A 9 13.66 -25.25 13.13
CA ARG A 9 13.29 -23.87 13.36
C ARG A 9 13.79 -23.03 12.18
N ARG A 10 13.10 -23.16 11.03
CA ARG A 10 13.11 -22.08 10.04
C ARG A 10 12.63 -20.85 10.78
N ALA A 11 13.53 -19.91 11.05
CA ALA A 11 13.17 -18.58 11.44
C ALA A 11 12.18 -18.09 10.37
N ASN A 12 10.90 -18.08 10.71
CA ASN A 12 9.89 -17.40 9.94
C ASN A 12 10.27 -15.92 10.04
N ARG A 13 11.12 -15.47 9.10
CA ARG A 13 11.25 -14.04 8.82
C ARG A 13 9.85 -13.65 8.40
N THR A 14 9.07 -13.16 9.36
CA THR A 14 7.95 -12.28 9.12
C THR A 14 8.51 -11.21 8.21
N ARG A 15 8.33 -11.40 6.89
CA ARG A 15 8.67 -10.39 5.91
C ARG A 15 7.72 -9.27 6.27
N ALA A 16 8.26 -8.23 6.91
CA ALA A 16 7.53 -7.00 7.11
C ALA A 16 6.85 -6.66 5.78
N PRO A 17 5.59 -6.17 5.80
CA PRO A 17 4.94 -5.73 4.59
C PRO A 17 5.95 -4.88 3.81
N THR A 18 6.09 -5.13 2.51
CA THR A 18 7.06 -4.46 1.62
C THR A 18 6.87 -2.95 1.49
N LEU A 19 6.06 -2.33 2.36
CA LEU A 19 6.10 -0.90 2.63
C LEU A 19 7.42 -0.56 3.35
N SER A 20 8.52 -0.64 2.61
CA SER A 20 9.71 0.13 2.96
C SER A 20 9.32 1.61 2.89
N PRO A 21 9.60 2.41 3.92
CA PRO A 21 9.36 3.84 3.86
C PRO A 21 10.01 4.44 2.61
N PRO A 22 9.37 5.42 1.95
CA PRO A 22 10.01 6.33 1.01
C PRO A 22 11.40 6.75 1.50
N GLY A 23 12.45 6.32 0.80
CA GLY A 23 13.82 6.65 1.17
C GLY A 23 14.42 5.82 2.32
N ALA A 24 13.96 4.59 2.55
CA ALA A 24 14.80 3.60 3.22
C ALA A 24 15.99 3.25 2.32
N ARG A 25 17.21 3.31 2.84
CA ARG A 25 18.43 2.94 2.07
C ARG A 25 18.30 1.51 1.54
N GLY A 26 18.49 1.33 0.24
CA GLY A 26 18.40 0.01 -0.40
C GLY A 26 16.97 -0.47 -0.68
N SER A 27 15.95 0.39 -0.56
CA SER A 27 14.57 0.05 -0.94
C SER A 27 14.29 0.17 -2.45
N GLY A 28 15.30 0.57 -3.23
CA GLY A 28 15.22 0.73 -4.68
C GLY A 28 14.39 1.95 -5.11
N THR A 29 14.13 2.07 -6.40
CA THR A 29 13.30 3.15 -6.96
C THR A 29 11.83 2.97 -6.58
N HIS A 30 11.25 3.95 -5.89
CA HIS A 30 9.82 4.00 -5.55
C HIS A 30 9.02 4.75 -6.62
N ARG A 31 7.80 4.29 -6.88
CA ARG A 31 6.80 5.00 -7.70
C ARG A 31 5.76 5.62 -6.78
N TYR A 32 5.42 6.88 -7.00
CA TYR A 32 4.40 7.58 -6.24
C TYR A 32 3.26 7.93 -7.18
N ASP A 33 2.13 7.25 -7.08
CA ASP A 33 0.97 7.54 -7.92
C ASP A 33 0.15 8.67 -7.31
N ILE A 34 0.24 9.86 -7.90
CA ILE A 34 -0.59 11.01 -7.58
C ILE A 34 -1.80 10.96 -8.50
N VAL A 35 -2.96 10.62 -7.94
CA VAL A 35 -4.20 10.40 -8.71
C VAL A 35 -5.24 11.44 -8.36
N VAL A 36 -5.78 12.10 -9.37
CA VAL A 36 -6.94 13.00 -9.26
C VAL A 36 -8.14 12.30 -9.88
N HIS A 37 -9.23 12.18 -9.12
CA HIS A 37 -10.50 11.60 -9.56
C HIS A 37 -11.53 12.70 -9.77
N ALA A 38 -12.19 12.71 -10.93
CA ALA A 38 -13.40 13.51 -11.15
C ALA A 38 -14.61 12.69 -10.71
N LEU A 39 -15.45 13.26 -9.84
CA LEU A 39 -16.60 12.59 -9.24
C LEU A 39 -17.93 13.15 -9.76
N ASP A 40 -18.98 12.34 -9.76
CA ASP A 40 -20.35 12.71 -10.12
C ASP A 40 -21.19 13.23 -8.95
N VAL A 41 -20.62 13.23 -7.74
CA VAL A 41 -21.26 13.68 -6.50
C VAL A 41 -20.45 14.81 -5.87
N GLU A 42 -21.16 15.71 -5.18
CA GLU A 42 -20.54 16.86 -4.48
C GLU A 42 -19.76 16.43 -3.24
N SER A 43 -20.22 15.42 -2.51
CA SER A 43 -19.60 14.92 -1.28
C SER A 43 -19.75 13.42 -1.15
N LEU A 44 -18.69 12.75 -0.68
CA LEU A 44 -18.67 11.32 -0.36
C LEU A 44 -18.98 11.01 1.11
N GLU A 45 -19.14 12.04 1.95
CA GLU A 45 -19.45 11.91 3.40
C GLU A 45 -18.52 10.92 4.15
N ILE A 46 -17.22 10.97 3.84
CA ILE A 46 -16.22 10.07 4.43
C ILE A 46 -15.83 10.54 5.84
N PRO A 47 -15.84 9.66 6.87
CA PRO A 47 -15.34 9.99 8.21
C PRO A 47 -13.85 10.41 8.19
N PRO A 48 -13.43 11.32 9.09
CA PRO A 48 -12.05 11.83 9.10
C PRO A 48 -11.00 10.77 9.48
N ASP A 49 -11.41 9.68 10.12
CA ASP A 49 -10.57 8.55 10.54
C ASP A 49 -10.64 7.36 9.57
N ALA A 50 -11.37 7.49 8.46
CA ALA A 50 -11.50 6.43 7.48
C ALA A 50 -10.16 6.07 6.82
N THR A 51 -9.99 4.79 6.51
CA THR A 51 -8.77 4.31 5.84
C THR A 51 -8.75 4.73 4.36
N PRO A 52 -7.56 4.87 3.74
CA PRO A 52 -7.46 5.11 2.30
C PRO A 52 -8.13 4.03 1.44
N ALA A 53 -8.18 2.78 1.92
CA ALA A 53 -8.87 1.69 1.23
C ALA A 53 -10.40 1.91 1.21
N PHE A 54 -10.97 2.42 2.30
CA PHE A 54 -12.39 2.78 2.37
C PHE A 54 -12.73 3.93 1.41
N LEU A 55 -11.89 4.97 1.37
CA LEU A 55 -12.02 6.04 0.36
C LEU A 55 -11.97 5.45 -1.06
N GLY A 56 -10.98 4.61 -1.35
CA GLY A 56 -10.85 3.94 -2.64
C GLY A 56 -12.09 3.14 -3.05
N PHE A 57 -12.72 2.44 -2.11
CA PHE A 57 -13.96 1.70 -2.36
C PHE A 57 -15.12 2.62 -2.75
N ASN A 58 -15.29 3.75 -2.06
CA ASN A 58 -16.33 4.73 -2.39
C ASN A 58 -16.08 5.41 -3.74
N LEU A 59 -14.81 5.70 -4.07
CA LEU A 59 -14.44 6.29 -5.37
C LEU A 59 -14.81 5.41 -6.57
N LEU A 60 -14.83 4.07 -6.43
CA LEU A 60 -15.15 3.14 -7.53
C LEU A 60 -16.54 3.37 -8.12
N GLY A 61 -17.52 3.77 -7.29
CA GLY A 61 -18.89 4.01 -7.74
C GLY A 61 -19.13 5.39 -8.37
N HIS A 62 -18.25 6.34 -8.12
CA HIS A 62 -18.47 7.77 -8.42
C HIS A 62 -17.45 8.37 -9.39
N THR A 63 -16.39 7.65 -9.74
CA THR A 63 -15.35 8.18 -10.63
C THR A 63 -15.83 8.25 -12.08
N LEU A 64 -15.97 9.48 -12.59
CA LEU A 64 -16.21 9.76 -14.01
C LEU A 64 -14.94 9.64 -14.86
N GLY A 65 -13.80 9.99 -14.27
CA GLY A 65 -12.49 9.92 -14.92
C GLY A 65 -11.36 10.16 -13.92
N ARG A 66 -10.12 9.81 -14.31
CA ARG A 66 -8.95 10.09 -13.47
C ARG A 66 -7.73 10.53 -14.28
N ALA A 67 -6.92 11.39 -13.69
CA ALA A 67 -5.58 11.72 -14.15
C ALA A 67 -4.55 11.17 -13.16
N ILE A 68 -3.45 10.60 -13.68
CA ILE A 68 -2.40 9.96 -12.88
C ILE A 68 -1.06 10.59 -13.24
N LEU A 69 -0.30 11.01 -12.23
CA LEU A 69 1.10 11.38 -12.34
C LEU A 69 1.93 10.41 -11.48
N THR A 70 2.93 9.74 -12.09
CA THR A 70 3.74 8.70 -11.43
C THR A 70 5.22 9.09 -11.38
N PRO A 71 5.64 10.05 -10.54
CA PRO A 71 7.06 10.32 -10.32
C PRO A 71 7.74 9.12 -9.65
N THR A 72 9.04 9.04 -9.89
CA THR A 72 9.92 8.08 -9.24
C THR A 72 10.94 8.77 -8.36
N PHE A 73 11.27 8.18 -7.21
CA PHE A 73 12.34 8.66 -6.35
C PHE A 73 13.11 7.49 -5.71
N GLU A 74 14.42 7.67 -5.55
CA GLU A 74 15.35 6.76 -4.88
C GLU A 74 16.29 7.57 -3.98
N ARG A 75 16.67 7.02 -2.82
CA ARG A 75 17.49 7.69 -1.80
C ARG A 75 18.80 6.98 -1.53
#